data_AF-A0A952AJI2-F1
#
_entry.id   AF-A0A952AJI2-F1
#
_cell.length_a   1.000
_cell.length_b   1.000
_cell.length_c   1.000
_cell.angle_alpha   90.00
_cell.angle_beta   90.00
_cell.angle_gamma   90.00
#
_symmetry.space_group_name_H-M   'P 1'
#
loop_
_entity.id
_entity.type
_entity.pdbx_description
1 polymer ?
#
loop_
_entity_poly.entity_id
_entity_poly.type
_entity_poly.pdbx_seq_one_letter_code
_entity_poly.pdbx_strand_id
1 'polypeptide(L)'
;MNSALIRAQIKALVFGIFGIAMAIVLVRIILVLVGANPQSQFVIFWMDMSNFLVGIFRNMYPALENQLLIINIELFSFMALVFYMLMAVLIQKSFASFTEDSTVEMIKSFIDSMFKFLEFLLIARFLLKLTGAAPTAVFTNFIYSISALVYEPFKDILPAIEVKEFNIIFESSTLIAIIIIIIFDLITEGIIDNLRGVRKASKSKAPAVSQQPVMVQSPQPNVTINIPAQPMQPQVVDRRQIHIVNPPAYSGPGYGTNHLEGQRPQQLGQGVQTYYPQNPGGSAPINNNSGRREA
;
A
#
# COMPACT_ATOMS: atom_id res chain seq x y z
N MET A 1 -16.14 -1.78 -12.16
CA MET A 1 -15.74 -1.34 -10.80
C MET A 1 -14.74 -0.20 -10.96
N ASN A 2 -14.88 0.90 -10.21
CA ASN A 2 -14.02 2.09 -10.36
C ASN A 2 -12.58 1.75 -9.96
N SER A 3 -11.61 1.91 -10.87
CA SER A 3 -10.19 1.61 -10.64
C SER A 3 -9.61 2.40 -9.46
N ALA A 4 -10.04 3.66 -9.30
CA ALA A 4 -9.64 4.49 -8.16
C ALA A 4 -10.14 3.91 -6.83
N LEU A 5 -11.35 3.35 -6.83
CA LEU A 5 -11.90 2.67 -5.65
C LEU A 5 -11.10 1.40 -5.33
N ILE A 6 -10.75 0.60 -6.34
CA ILE A 6 -9.93 -0.61 -6.15
C ILE A 6 -8.55 -0.24 -5.59
N ARG A 7 -7.89 0.78 -6.15
CA ARG A 7 -6.60 1.29 -5.64
C ARG A 7 -6.68 1.71 -4.18
N ALA A 8 -7.72 2.44 -3.81
CA ALA A 8 -7.95 2.86 -2.43
C ALA A 8 -8.16 1.65 -1.50
N GLN A 9 -8.92 0.65 -1.94
CA GLN A 9 -9.15 -0.60 -1.19
C GLN A 9 -7.86 -1.41 -1.01
N ILE A 10 -7.05 -1.57 -2.06
CA ILE A 10 -5.74 -2.23 -1.99
C ILE A 10 -4.83 -1.50 -1.01
N LYS A 11 -4.74 -0.17 -1.12
CA LYS A 11 -3.94 0.64 -0.21
C LYS A 11 -4.39 0.43 1.24
N ALA A 12 -5.69 0.54 1.52
CA ALA A 12 -6.24 0.35 2.86
C ALA A 12 -5.97 -1.07 3.39
N LEU A 13 -6.10 -2.09 2.55
CA LEU A 13 -5.86 -3.48 2.93
C LEU A 13 -4.39 -3.72 3.27
N VAL A 14 -3.46 -3.31 2.40
CA VAL A 14 -2.01 -3.52 2.61
C VAL A 14 -1.54 -2.75 3.85
N PHE A 15 -1.83 -1.46 3.95
CA PHE A 15 -1.44 -0.67 5.11
C PHE A 15 -2.18 -1.08 6.39
N GLY A 16 -3.39 -1.63 6.29
CA GLY A 16 -4.10 -2.21 7.43
C GLY A 16 -3.37 -3.44 7.99
N ILE A 17 -3.04 -4.42 7.13
CA ILE A 17 -2.35 -5.64 7.53
C ILE A 17 -0.96 -5.31 8.10
N PHE A 18 -0.15 -4.55 7.36
CA PHE A 18 1.18 -4.17 7.82
C PHE A 18 1.13 -3.22 9.03
N GLY A 19 0.13 -2.34 9.10
CA GLY A 19 -0.09 -1.46 10.25
C GLY A 19 -0.35 -2.24 11.54
N ILE A 20 -1.16 -3.31 11.47
CA ILE A 20 -1.39 -4.21 12.60
C ILE A 20 -0.09 -4.91 13.01
N ALA A 21 0.65 -5.47 12.05
CA ALA A 21 1.94 -6.13 12.34
C ALA A 21 2.94 -5.15 12.98
N MET A 22 3.08 -3.94 12.43
CA MET A 22 3.95 -2.90 12.97
C MET A 22 3.50 -2.45 14.37
N ALA A 23 2.20 -2.32 14.62
CA ALA A 23 1.69 -1.97 15.95
C ALA A 23 2.05 -3.04 16.99
N ILE A 24 1.93 -4.33 16.63
CA ILE A 24 2.33 -5.45 17.51
C ILE A 24 3.82 -5.38 17.83
N VAL A 25 4.67 -5.18 16.82
CA VAL A 25 6.12 -5.03 17.01
C VAL A 25 6.46 -3.77 17.81
N LEU A 26 5.73 -2.67 17.61
CA LEU A 26 5.94 -1.44 18.35
C LEU A 26 5.61 -1.60 19.83
N VAL A 27 4.52 -2.30 20.17
CA VAL A 27 4.20 -2.62 21.57
C VAL A 27 5.32 -3.43 22.21
N ARG A 28 5.85 -4.44 21.51
CA ARG A 28 7.03 -5.21 21.96
C ARG A 28 8.21 -4.30 22.27
N ILE A 29 8.58 -3.43 21.33
CA ILE A 29 9.69 -2.47 21.50
C ILE A 29 9.46 -1.60 22.74
N ILE A 30 8.25 -1.06 22.92
CA ILE A 30 7.92 -0.23 24.09
C ILE A 30 8.06 -1.03 25.38
N LEU A 31 7.50 -2.25 25.46
CA LEU A 31 7.58 -3.10 26.66
C LEU A 31 9.02 -3.39 27.07
N VAL A 32 9.86 -3.68 26.08
CA VAL A 32 11.27 -3.94 26.26
C VAL A 32 12.01 -2.67 26.74
N LEU A 33 11.74 -1.52 26.12
CA LEU A 33 12.37 -0.24 26.49
C LEU A 33 11.99 0.25 27.90
N VAL A 34 10.74 0.05 28.33
CA VAL A 34 10.29 0.45 29.68
C VAL A 34 10.67 -0.56 30.76
N GLY A 35 11.31 -1.68 30.40
CA GLY A 35 11.65 -2.75 31.34
C GLY A 35 10.42 -3.42 31.96
N ALA A 36 9.38 -3.66 31.17
CA ALA A 36 8.13 -4.25 31.64
C ALA A 36 8.38 -5.63 32.29
N ASN A 37 7.62 -5.93 33.36
CA ASN A 37 7.78 -7.19 34.10
C ASN A 37 7.53 -8.42 33.19
N PRO A 38 8.56 -9.25 32.91
CA PRO A 38 8.43 -10.40 31.99
C PRO A 38 7.53 -11.52 32.52
N GLN A 39 7.20 -11.52 33.82
CA GLN A 39 6.28 -12.50 34.43
C GLN A 39 4.81 -12.07 34.33
N SER A 40 4.53 -10.86 33.85
CA SER A 40 3.16 -10.39 33.65
C SER A 40 2.50 -11.09 32.48
N GLN A 41 1.28 -11.61 32.66
CA GLN A 41 0.49 -12.24 31.59
C GLN A 41 0.30 -11.31 30.38
N PHE A 42 0.17 -10.00 30.62
CA PHE A 42 0.08 -9.00 29.56
C PHE A 42 1.36 -8.95 28.74
N VAL A 43 2.53 -8.94 29.38
CA VAL A 43 3.82 -8.89 28.69
C VAL A 43 4.06 -10.18 27.92
N ILE A 44 3.82 -11.34 28.54
CA ILE A 44 3.95 -12.65 27.91
C ILE A 44 3.10 -12.71 26.63
N PHE A 45 1.83 -12.31 26.70
CA PHE A 45 0.94 -12.26 25.54
C PHE A 45 1.52 -11.46 24.36
N TRP A 46 2.01 -10.23 24.60
CA TRP A 46 2.55 -9.39 23.54
C TRP A 46 3.90 -9.89 23.01
N MET A 47 4.75 -10.44 23.87
CA MET A 47 6.04 -11.03 23.47
C MET A 47 5.81 -12.28 22.60
N ASP A 48 4.87 -13.15 22.98
CA ASP A 48 4.53 -14.35 22.23
C ASP A 48 3.89 -14.04 20.89
N MET A 49 2.91 -13.13 20.87
CA MET A 49 2.25 -12.72 19.62
C MET A 49 3.24 -12.10 18.64
N SER A 50 4.18 -11.29 19.12
CA SER A 50 5.19 -10.66 18.27
C SER A 50 6.32 -11.60 17.83
N ASN A 51 6.52 -12.76 18.47
CA ASN A 51 7.59 -13.69 18.13
C ASN A 51 7.50 -14.21 16.69
N PHE A 52 6.29 -14.44 16.18
CA PHE A 52 6.09 -14.83 14.79
C PHE A 52 6.60 -13.77 13.81
N LEU A 53 6.43 -12.49 14.14
CA LEU A 53 6.81 -11.37 13.28
C LEU A 53 8.32 -11.14 13.33
N VAL A 54 8.90 -11.08 14.53
CA VAL A 54 10.31 -10.71 14.67
C VAL A 54 11.28 -11.90 14.57
N GLY A 55 10.77 -13.13 14.63
CA GLY A 55 11.58 -14.34 14.74
C GLY A 55 12.59 -14.54 13.61
N ILE A 56 12.23 -14.15 12.38
CA ILE A 56 13.12 -14.27 11.20
C ILE A 56 14.35 -13.34 11.27
N PHE A 57 14.29 -12.29 12.09
CA PHE A 57 15.36 -11.29 12.26
C PHE A 57 16.31 -11.61 13.42
N ARG A 58 16.06 -12.69 14.16
CA ARG A 58 16.93 -13.11 15.28
C ARG A 58 18.32 -13.49 14.77
N ASN A 59 19.33 -13.29 15.62
CA ASN A 59 20.73 -13.62 15.33
C ASN A 59 21.33 -12.90 14.12
N MET A 60 20.72 -11.82 13.62
CA MET A 60 21.32 -11.01 12.56
C MET A 60 22.59 -10.30 13.03
N TYR A 61 22.65 -9.87 14.29
CA TYR A 61 23.79 -9.12 14.83
C TYR A 61 24.22 -9.64 16.21
N PRO A 62 24.73 -10.88 16.29
CA PRO A 62 25.02 -11.53 17.57
C PRO A 62 26.09 -10.77 18.39
N ALA A 63 27.05 -10.13 17.72
CA ALA A 63 28.07 -9.33 18.38
C ALA A 63 27.50 -8.07 19.07
N LEU A 64 26.52 -7.41 18.44
CA LEU A 64 25.87 -6.21 18.99
C LEU A 64 24.87 -6.56 20.11
N GLU A 65 24.16 -7.68 19.97
CA GLU A 65 23.19 -8.15 20.96
C GLU A 65 23.83 -8.42 22.33
N ASN A 66 25.06 -8.97 22.33
CA ASN A 66 25.81 -9.24 23.56
C ASN A 66 26.46 -7.99 24.20
N GLN A 67 26.63 -6.89 23.46
CA GLN A 67 27.31 -5.69 23.95
C GLN A 67 26.35 -4.61 24.45
N LEU A 68 25.09 -4.62 24.00
CA LEU A 68 24.09 -3.62 24.37
C LEU A 68 23.49 -3.82 25.77
N LEU A 69 23.98 -4.77 26.59
CA LEU A 69 23.45 -5.23 27.89
C LEU A 69 23.07 -4.16 28.93
N ILE A 70 23.48 -2.90 28.77
CA ILE A 70 23.08 -1.80 29.67
C ILE A 70 21.62 -1.37 29.40
N ILE A 71 21.12 -1.56 28.18
CA ILE A 71 19.72 -1.36 27.79
C ILE A 71 19.32 -2.61 27.02
N ASN A 72 18.30 -3.35 27.46
CA ASN A 72 17.83 -4.56 26.78
C ASN A 72 17.24 -4.23 25.39
N ILE A 73 18.04 -3.77 24.41
CA ILE A 73 17.57 -3.38 23.09
C ILE A 73 17.53 -4.63 22.23
N GLU A 74 16.32 -5.06 21.87
CA GLU A 74 16.12 -6.08 20.87
C GLU A 74 16.28 -5.48 19.47
N LEU A 75 17.51 -5.38 18.97
CA LEU A 75 17.81 -4.79 17.66
C LEU A 75 17.00 -5.42 16.51
N PHE A 76 16.74 -6.73 16.60
CA PHE A 76 15.94 -7.45 15.62
C PHE A 76 14.48 -6.95 15.54
N SER A 77 13.91 -6.44 16.63
CA SER A 77 12.55 -5.88 16.65
C SER A 77 12.49 -4.55 15.87
N PHE A 78 13.54 -3.73 15.97
CA PHE A 78 13.66 -2.50 15.17
C PHE A 78 13.86 -2.80 13.68
N MET A 79 14.68 -3.80 13.36
CA MET A 79 14.86 -4.25 11.97
C MET A 79 13.54 -4.75 11.39
N ALA A 80 12.76 -5.52 12.14
CA ALA A 80 11.43 -5.99 11.74
C ALA A 80 10.50 -4.81 11.43
N LEU A 81 10.47 -3.79 12.31
CA LEU A 81 9.65 -2.60 12.12
C LEU A 81 9.99 -1.86 10.81
N VAL A 82 11.27 -1.59 10.59
CA VAL A 82 11.75 -0.91 9.37
C VAL A 82 11.44 -1.76 8.13
N PHE A 83 11.70 -3.07 8.18
CA PHE A 83 11.42 -3.97 7.07
C PHE A 83 9.94 -4.00 6.72
N TYR A 84 9.05 -4.12 7.71
CA TYR A 84 7.60 -4.14 7.47
C TYR A 84 7.08 -2.82 6.91
N MET A 85 7.64 -1.69 7.33
CA MET A 85 7.32 -0.40 6.73
C MET A 85 7.68 -0.35 5.25
N LEU A 86 8.90 -0.78 4.89
CA LEU A 86 9.36 -0.79 3.50
C LEU A 86 8.57 -1.79 2.65
N MET A 87 8.32 -2.99 3.16
CA MET A 87 7.52 -4.00 2.48
C MET A 87 6.08 -3.55 2.24
N ALA A 88 5.47 -2.81 3.18
CA ALA A 88 4.13 -2.27 2.98
C ALA A 88 4.06 -1.35 1.75
N VAL A 89 5.05 -0.48 1.57
CA VAL A 89 5.13 0.43 0.42
C VAL A 89 5.37 -0.36 -0.88
N LEU A 90 6.34 -1.28 -0.89
CA LEU A 90 6.67 -2.07 -2.08
C LEU A 90 5.50 -2.94 -2.54
N ILE A 91 4.85 -3.62 -1.60
CA ILE A 91 3.67 -4.45 -1.89
C ILE A 91 2.52 -3.57 -2.36
N GLN A 92 2.28 -2.44 -1.72
CA GLN A 92 1.21 -1.54 -2.14
C GLN A 92 1.42 -1.04 -3.57
N LYS A 93 2.64 -0.63 -3.95
CA LYS A 93 2.95 -0.22 -5.34
C LYS A 93 2.76 -1.41 -6.30
N SER A 94 3.26 -2.59 -5.94
CA SER A 94 3.17 -3.80 -6.78
C SER A 94 1.72 -4.16 -7.10
N PHE A 95 0.83 -4.19 -6.11
CA PHE A 95 -0.57 -4.51 -6.33
C PHE A 95 -1.33 -3.38 -7.04
N ALA A 96 -1.02 -2.12 -6.73
CA ALA A 96 -1.64 -0.98 -7.40
C ALA A 96 -1.32 -0.95 -8.90
N SER A 97 -0.15 -1.45 -9.31
CA SER A 97 0.25 -1.47 -10.73
C SER A 97 -0.74 -2.19 -11.66
N PHE A 98 -1.41 -3.24 -11.16
CA PHE A 98 -2.39 -4.01 -11.94
C PHE A 98 -3.77 -3.35 -12.04
N THR A 99 -3.95 -2.20 -11.41
CA THR A 99 -5.25 -1.50 -11.31
C THR A 99 -5.27 -0.19 -12.07
N GLU A 100 -4.28 0.01 -12.93
CA GLU A 100 -4.20 1.18 -13.80
C GLU A 100 -5.27 1.14 -14.90
N ASP A 101 -5.79 2.32 -15.24
CA ASP A 101 -6.89 2.47 -16.19
C ASP A 101 -6.50 2.17 -17.64
N SER A 102 -5.21 2.25 -17.96
CA SER A 102 -4.69 1.94 -19.29
C SER A 102 -3.58 0.92 -19.23
N THR A 103 -3.49 0.06 -20.26
CA THR A 103 -2.42 -0.93 -20.39
C THR A 103 -1.04 -0.30 -20.35
N VAL A 104 -0.88 0.92 -20.87
CA VAL A 104 0.42 1.62 -20.90
C VAL A 104 0.81 2.16 -19.50
N GLU A 105 -0.16 2.61 -18.70
CA GLU A 105 0.09 2.95 -17.29
C GLU A 105 0.35 1.70 -16.45
N MET A 106 -0.40 0.62 -16.69
CA MET A 106 -0.19 -0.66 -16.03
C MET A 106 1.23 -1.19 -16.26
N ILE A 107 1.69 -1.21 -17.51
CA ILE A 107 3.05 -1.64 -17.84
C ILE A 107 4.10 -0.73 -17.18
N LYS A 108 3.92 0.60 -17.23
CA LYS A 108 4.86 1.54 -16.58
C LYS A 108 4.93 1.29 -15.08
N SER A 109 3.78 1.22 -14.42
CA SER A 109 3.66 1.03 -12.97
C SER A 109 4.21 -0.32 -12.53
N PHE A 110 4.00 -1.38 -13.32
CA PHE A 110 4.53 -2.70 -13.06
C PHE A 110 6.06 -2.72 -13.15
N ILE A 111 6.62 -2.13 -14.22
CA ILE A 111 8.07 -2.03 -14.41
C ILE A 111 8.73 -1.19 -13.30
N ASP A 112 8.17 -0.02 -12.95
CA ASP A 112 8.64 0.79 -11.82
C ASP A 112 8.64 -0.03 -10.53
N SER A 113 7.54 -0.73 -10.24
CA SER A 113 7.46 -1.56 -9.03
C SER A 113 8.49 -2.69 -9.01
N MET A 114 8.80 -3.28 -10.16
CA MET A 114 9.86 -4.29 -10.27
C MET A 114 11.23 -3.67 -9.98
N PHE A 115 11.57 -2.53 -10.56
CA PHE A 115 12.83 -1.85 -10.28
C PHE A 115 12.97 -1.46 -8.81
N LYS A 116 11.92 -0.89 -8.18
CA LYS A 116 11.95 -0.56 -6.74
C LYS A 116 12.16 -1.80 -5.87
N PHE A 117 11.62 -2.95 -6.26
CA PHE A 117 11.87 -4.20 -5.55
C PHE A 117 13.33 -4.66 -5.71
N LEU A 118 13.90 -4.59 -6.92
CA LEU A 118 15.31 -4.94 -7.15
C LEU A 118 16.28 -4.00 -6.42
N GLU A 119 16.02 -2.69 -6.46
CA GLU A 119 16.77 -1.67 -5.72
C GLU A 119 16.74 -1.97 -4.22
N PHE A 120 15.55 -2.25 -3.67
CA PHE A 120 15.40 -2.63 -2.27
C PHE A 120 16.24 -3.85 -1.91
N LEU A 121 16.21 -4.92 -2.73
CA LEU A 121 17.00 -6.12 -2.47
C LEU A 121 18.50 -5.86 -2.47
N LEU A 122 19.02 -5.09 -3.42
CA LEU A 122 20.44 -4.77 -3.50
C LEU A 122 20.89 -3.81 -2.39
N ILE A 123 20.08 -2.80 -2.06
CA ILE A 123 20.35 -1.89 -0.95
C ILE A 123 20.32 -2.66 0.38
N ALA A 124 19.33 -3.53 0.59
CA ALA A 124 19.26 -4.38 1.77
C ALA A 124 20.50 -5.29 1.86
N ARG A 125 20.89 -5.96 0.76
CA ARG A 125 22.12 -6.75 0.69
C ARG A 125 23.34 -5.92 1.11
N PHE A 126 23.52 -4.76 0.50
CA PHE A 126 24.65 -3.88 0.76
C PHE A 126 24.69 -3.42 2.22
N LEU A 127 23.56 -2.95 2.75
CA LEU A 127 23.47 -2.50 4.13
C LEU A 127 23.74 -3.63 5.11
N LEU A 128 23.17 -4.82 4.90
CA LEU A 128 23.41 -5.99 5.76
C LEU A 128 24.89 -6.37 5.80
N LYS A 129 25.60 -6.30 4.67
CA LYS A 129 27.05 -6.50 4.65
C LYS A 129 27.81 -5.38 5.35
N LEU A 130 27.42 -4.13 5.10
CA LEU A 130 28.05 -2.95 5.67
C LEU A 130 27.90 -2.87 7.19
N THR A 131 26.81 -3.39 7.74
CA THR A 131 26.54 -3.43 9.19
C THR A 131 27.02 -4.71 9.87
N GLY A 132 27.57 -5.66 9.11
CA GLY A 132 28.12 -6.91 9.65
C GLY A 132 27.08 -7.98 9.98
N ALA A 133 25.92 -7.95 9.33
CA ALA A 133 24.87 -8.94 9.55
C ALA A 133 25.35 -10.37 9.27
N ALA A 134 25.02 -11.29 10.17
CA ALA A 134 25.45 -12.68 10.09
C ALA A 134 24.84 -13.37 8.86
N PRO A 135 25.64 -13.97 7.96
CA PRO A 135 25.14 -14.64 6.75
C PRO A 135 24.34 -15.92 7.05
N THR A 136 24.47 -16.44 8.26
CA THR A 136 23.73 -17.62 8.76
C THR A 136 22.35 -17.26 9.33
N ALA A 137 22.06 -15.97 9.58
CA ALA A 137 20.74 -15.55 10.02
C ALA A 137 19.71 -15.75 8.90
N VAL A 138 18.51 -16.23 9.25
CA VAL A 138 17.44 -16.58 8.29
C VAL A 138 17.15 -15.43 7.33
N PHE A 139 16.89 -14.24 7.86
CA PHE A 139 16.59 -13.06 7.04
C PHE A 139 17.78 -12.63 6.17
N THR A 140 18.98 -12.56 6.72
CA THR A 140 20.19 -12.18 5.96
C THR A 140 20.44 -13.15 4.80
N ASN A 141 20.36 -14.44 5.06
CA ASN A 141 20.51 -15.48 4.06
C ASN A 141 19.46 -15.38 2.95
N PHE A 142 18.20 -15.14 3.33
CA PHE A 142 17.12 -14.91 2.38
C PHE A 142 17.43 -13.73 1.45
N ILE A 143 17.81 -12.57 2.00
CA ILE A 143 18.15 -11.37 1.21
C ILE A 143 19.35 -11.65 0.29
N TYR A 144 20.41 -12.31 0.78
CA TYR A 144 21.57 -12.65 -0.05
C TYR A 144 21.23 -13.61 -1.18
N SER A 145 20.33 -14.56 -0.93
CA SER A 145 19.92 -15.57 -1.91
C SER A 145 19.04 -14.96 -3.00
N ILE A 146 18.01 -14.19 -2.64
CA ILE A 146 17.10 -13.60 -3.62
C ILE A 146 17.77 -12.47 -4.43
N SER A 147 18.66 -11.69 -3.80
CA SER A 147 19.42 -10.64 -4.50
C SER A 147 20.52 -11.18 -5.43
N ALA A 148 20.90 -12.46 -5.28
CA ALA A 148 21.97 -13.07 -6.08
C ALA A 148 21.69 -12.98 -7.58
N LEU A 149 20.43 -13.17 -8.01
CA LEU A 149 20.01 -13.11 -9.41
C LEU A 149 20.42 -11.79 -10.09
N VAL A 150 20.37 -10.68 -9.36
CA VAL A 150 20.69 -9.34 -9.89
C VAL A 150 22.16 -9.00 -9.64
N TYR A 151 22.73 -9.46 -8.54
CA TYR A 151 24.10 -9.17 -8.15
C TYR A 151 25.14 -9.93 -8.96
N GLU A 152 24.86 -11.18 -9.34
CA GLU A 152 25.84 -12.11 -9.93
C GLU A 152 26.61 -11.56 -11.15
N PRO A 153 26.01 -10.84 -12.10
CA PRO A 153 26.75 -10.23 -13.21
C PRO A 153 27.80 -9.18 -12.80
N PHE A 154 27.65 -8.62 -11.60
CA PHE A 154 28.57 -7.61 -11.03
C PHE A 154 29.54 -8.22 -10.03
N LYS A 155 29.47 -9.53 -9.76
CA LYS A 155 30.30 -10.16 -8.75
C LYS A 155 31.78 -9.99 -9.10
N ASP A 156 32.57 -9.62 -8.11
CA ASP A 156 34.03 -9.48 -8.19
C ASP A 156 34.56 -8.49 -9.26
N ILE A 157 33.71 -7.59 -9.78
CA ILE A 157 34.17 -6.51 -10.68
C ILE A 157 35.13 -5.53 -9.99
N LEU A 158 34.96 -5.36 -8.67
CA LEU A 158 35.80 -4.54 -7.81
C LEU A 158 36.09 -5.30 -6.50
N PRO A 159 37.25 -5.08 -5.88
CA PRO A 159 37.57 -5.71 -4.60
C PRO A 159 36.61 -5.23 -3.49
N ALA A 160 36.30 -6.13 -2.57
CA ALA A 160 35.60 -5.81 -1.33
C ALA A 160 36.60 -5.34 -0.25
N ILE A 161 36.15 -4.44 0.62
CA ILE A 161 36.91 -4.02 1.81
C ILE A 161 36.27 -4.68 3.03
N GLU A 162 37.05 -5.42 3.80
CA GLU A 162 36.55 -6.23 4.90
C GLU A 162 37.19 -5.84 6.24
N VAL A 163 36.35 -5.70 7.27
CA VAL A 163 36.76 -5.57 8.67
C VAL A 163 36.35 -6.85 9.40
N LYS A 164 37.28 -7.81 9.45
CA LYS A 164 37.03 -9.19 9.91
C LYS A 164 36.46 -9.27 11.33
N GLU A 165 36.91 -8.40 12.24
CA GLU A 165 36.52 -8.37 13.65
C GLU A 165 34.99 -8.25 13.86
N PHE A 166 34.32 -7.52 12.96
CA PHE A 166 32.89 -7.21 13.05
C PHE A 166 32.07 -7.79 11.91
N ASN A 167 32.68 -8.64 11.05
CA ASN A 167 32.06 -9.16 9.83
C ASN A 167 31.55 -8.05 8.89
N ILE A 168 32.09 -6.83 8.99
CA ILE A 168 31.68 -5.69 8.16
C ILE A 168 32.36 -5.82 6.79
N ILE A 169 31.55 -5.80 5.74
CA ILE A 169 32.00 -5.95 4.36
C ILE A 169 31.45 -4.79 3.53
N PHE A 170 32.33 -3.94 3.02
CA PHE A 170 31.99 -2.99 1.96
C PHE A 170 32.14 -3.69 0.61
N GLU A 171 31.04 -4.25 0.10
CA GLU A 171 31.00 -4.95 -1.20
C GLU A 171 30.83 -3.93 -2.33
N SER A 172 31.94 -3.34 -2.79
CA SER A 172 31.99 -2.32 -3.86
C SER A 172 31.19 -2.75 -5.11
N SER A 173 31.27 -4.03 -5.48
CA SER A 173 30.50 -4.63 -6.57
C SER A 173 28.98 -4.50 -6.39
N THR A 174 28.45 -4.66 -5.17
CA THR A 174 27.02 -4.45 -4.90
C THR A 174 26.65 -2.97 -5.02
N LEU A 175 27.52 -2.06 -4.59
CA LEU A 175 27.28 -0.63 -4.78
C LEU A 175 27.17 -0.26 -6.27
N ILE A 176 28.05 -0.81 -7.11
CA ILE A 176 27.94 -0.63 -8.57
C ILE A 176 26.64 -1.25 -9.10
N ALA A 177 26.26 -2.45 -8.66
CA ALA A 177 24.99 -3.06 -9.06
C ALA A 177 23.78 -2.16 -8.73
N ILE A 178 23.75 -1.55 -7.54
CA ILE A 178 22.71 -0.58 -7.14
C ILE A 178 22.67 0.59 -8.13
N ILE A 179 23.83 1.20 -8.41
CA ILE A 179 23.92 2.37 -9.30
C ILE A 179 23.41 2.02 -10.70
N ILE A 180 23.84 0.88 -11.26
CA ILE A 180 23.45 0.46 -12.61
C ILE A 180 21.95 0.16 -12.69
N ILE A 181 21.38 -0.49 -11.68
CA ILE A 181 19.94 -0.76 -11.64
C ILE A 181 19.12 0.53 -11.56
N ILE A 182 19.55 1.51 -10.75
CA ILE A 182 18.90 2.83 -10.68
C ILE A 182 18.99 3.54 -12.04
N ILE A 183 20.13 3.49 -12.72
CA ILE A 183 20.28 4.08 -14.06
C ILE A 183 19.32 3.41 -15.05
N PHE A 184 19.19 2.07 -15.02
CA PHE A 184 18.24 1.36 -15.87
C PHE A 184 16.78 1.70 -15.59
N ASP A 185 16.41 1.90 -14.33
CA ASP A 185 15.09 2.39 -13.96
C ASP A 185 14.81 3.75 -14.61
N LEU A 186 15.69 4.73 -14.40
CA LEU A 186 15.55 6.09 -14.96
C LEU A 186 15.50 6.11 -16.50
N ILE A 187 16.34 5.32 -17.16
CA ILE A 187 16.34 5.21 -18.62
C ILE A 187 15.03 4.60 -19.11
N THR A 188 14.55 3.55 -18.43
CA THR A 188 13.31 2.86 -18.81
C THR A 188 12.11 3.78 -18.69
N GLU A 189 12.02 4.57 -17.61
CA GLU A 189 11.00 5.60 -17.47
C GLU A 189 11.05 6.62 -18.61
N GLY A 190 12.25 7.14 -18.92
CA GLY A 190 12.44 8.10 -20.01
C GLY A 190 12.03 7.57 -21.39
N ILE A 191 12.32 6.29 -21.68
CA ILE A 191 11.90 5.64 -22.93
C ILE A 191 10.38 5.52 -23.00
N ILE A 192 9.72 5.08 -21.92
CA ILE A 192 8.27 4.90 -21.88
C ILE A 192 7.56 6.25 -22.10
N ASP A 193 8.05 7.32 -21.48
CA ASP A 193 7.45 8.65 -21.60
C ASP A 193 7.62 9.25 -23.00
N ASN A 194 8.79 9.06 -23.63
CA ASN A 194 9.02 9.48 -25.01
C ASN A 194 8.09 8.76 -26.00
N LEU A 195 7.87 7.44 -25.83
CA LEU A 195 6.95 6.67 -26.67
C LEU A 195 5.50 7.17 -26.57
N ARG A 196 5.09 7.68 -25.39
CA ARG A 196 3.78 8.31 -25.20
C ARG A 196 3.67 9.65 -25.92
N GLY A 197 4.72 10.47 -25.86
CA GLY A 197 4.79 11.77 -26.55
C GLY A 197 4.57 11.63 -28.06
N VAL A 198 5.23 10.66 -28.69
CA VAL A 198 5.08 10.36 -30.13
C VAL A 198 3.64 9.94 -30.48
N ARG A 199 3.00 9.09 -29.65
CA ARG A 199 1.62 8.64 -29.88
C ARG A 199 0.58 9.76 -29.74
N LYS A 200 0.76 10.68 -28.79
CA LYS A 200 -0.13 11.84 -28.60
C LYS A 200 -0.06 12.81 -29.79
N ALA A 201 1.15 13.09 -30.29
CA ALA A 201 1.35 13.96 -31.45
C ALA A 201 0.72 13.39 -32.74
N SER A 202 0.78 12.07 -32.92
CA SER A 202 0.16 11.40 -34.09
C SER A 202 -1.36 11.46 -34.08
N LYS A 203 -2.02 11.41 -32.90
CA LYS A 203 -3.50 11.50 -32.80
C LYS A 203 -4.03 12.92 -33.01
N SER A 204 -3.23 13.95 -32.77
CA SER A 204 -3.63 15.36 -32.98
C SER A 204 -3.61 15.79 -34.45
N LYS A 205 -3.07 14.96 -35.36
CA LYS A 205 -2.82 15.31 -36.77
C LYS A 205 -3.79 14.64 -37.75
N ALA A 206 -5.01 14.32 -37.33
CA ALA A 206 -6.10 14.02 -38.27
C ALA A 206 -6.41 15.31 -39.06
N PRO A 207 -6.55 15.24 -40.40
CA PRO A 207 -6.69 16.43 -41.23
C PRO A 207 -7.95 17.21 -40.82
N ALA A 208 -7.75 18.48 -40.47
CA ALA A 208 -8.84 19.44 -40.45
C ALA A 208 -9.50 19.37 -41.82
N VAL A 209 -10.79 18.99 -41.86
CA VAL A 209 -11.61 19.17 -43.05
C VAL A 209 -11.55 20.65 -43.37
N SER A 210 -10.84 20.99 -44.44
CA SER A 210 -10.73 22.33 -44.98
C SER A 210 -12.14 22.80 -45.36
N GLN A 211 -12.78 23.54 -44.46
CA GLN A 211 -13.95 24.34 -44.79
C GLN A 211 -13.50 25.40 -45.79
N GLN A 212 -13.87 25.23 -47.05
CA GLN A 212 -13.74 26.28 -48.07
C GLN A 212 -14.51 27.52 -47.61
N PRO A 213 -14.01 28.75 -47.83
CA PRO A 213 -14.74 29.94 -47.49
C PRO A 213 -16.01 30.02 -48.35
N VAL A 214 -17.18 30.04 -47.69
CA VAL A 214 -18.47 30.33 -48.33
C VAL A 214 -18.46 31.81 -48.73
N MET A 215 -18.56 32.09 -50.03
CA MET A 215 -18.76 33.44 -50.53
C MET A 215 -20.12 33.98 -50.06
N VAL A 216 -20.10 35.12 -49.37
CA VAL A 216 -21.28 35.79 -48.83
C VAL A 216 -22.14 36.32 -49.98
N GLN A 217 -23.34 35.78 -50.14
CA GLN A 217 -24.34 36.24 -51.11
C GLN A 217 -25.17 37.37 -50.47
N SER A 218 -25.26 38.51 -51.16
CA SER A 218 -25.95 39.72 -50.71
C SER A 218 -27.47 39.57 -50.59
N PRO A 219 -28.16 40.28 -49.67
CA PRO A 219 -29.60 40.11 -49.44
C PRO A 219 -30.44 40.70 -50.58
N GLN A 220 -31.37 39.92 -51.12
CA GLN A 220 -32.45 40.43 -51.99
C GLN A 220 -33.67 40.87 -51.15
N PRO A 221 -34.33 41.99 -51.49
CA PRO A 221 -35.53 42.48 -50.80
C PRO A 221 -36.77 41.68 -51.20
N ASN A 222 -37.55 41.25 -50.21
CA ASN A 222 -38.78 40.48 -50.39
C ASN A 222 -39.98 41.45 -50.46
N VAL A 223 -40.69 41.49 -51.60
CA VAL A 223 -41.90 42.31 -51.79
C VAL A 223 -43.13 41.40 -51.65
N THR A 224 -43.90 41.59 -50.59
CA THR A 224 -45.15 40.85 -50.33
C THR A 224 -46.32 41.53 -51.04
N ILE A 225 -46.91 40.88 -52.04
CA ILE A 225 -48.15 41.33 -52.71
C ILE A 225 -49.33 40.55 -52.12
N ASN A 226 -50.28 41.26 -51.53
CA ASN A 226 -51.47 40.70 -50.90
C ASN A 226 -52.60 40.60 -51.95
N ILE A 227 -53.08 39.39 -52.27
CA ILE A 227 -54.22 39.17 -53.18
C ILE A 227 -55.38 38.53 -52.39
N PRO A 228 -56.62 39.06 -52.46
CA PRO A 228 -57.78 38.49 -51.76
C PRO A 228 -58.38 37.27 -52.46
N ALA A 229 -59.01 36.40 -51.65
CA ALA A 229 -59.55 35.09 -52.01
C ALA A 229 -60.82 35.13 -52.88
N GLN A 230 -61.01 34.07 -53.69
CA GLN A 230 -62.25 33.75 -54.41
C GLN A 230 -62.58 32.24 -54.36
N PRO A 231 -63.86 31.85 -54.55
CA PRO A 231 -64.51 30.76 -53.81
C PRO A 231 -64.44 29.37 -54.45
N MET A 232 -64.73 28.37 -53.60
CA MET A 232 -64.68 26.91 -53.82
C MET A 232 -65.55 26.38 -54.98
N GLN A 233 -65.07 25.31 -55.64
CA GLN A 233 -65.90 24.21 -56.16
C GLN A 233 -65.16 22.84 -56.06
N PRO A 234 -65.90 21.71 -55.99
CA PRO A 234 -65.47 20.50 -55.27
C PRO A 234 -65.10 19.32 -56.17
N GLN A 235 -64.20 18.43 -55.72
CA GLN A 235 -64.08 16.98 -56.06
C GLN A 235 -62.62 16.53 -55.77
N VAL A 236 -62.27 15.35 -55.24
CA VAL A 236 -62.93 14.06 -55.04
C VAL A 236 -62.43 13.51 -53.69
N VAL A 237 -63.33 12.87 -52.94
CA VAL A 237 -63.02 12.09 -51.74
C VAL A 237 -62.40 10.76 -52.15
N ASP A 238 -61.14 10.49 -51.81
CA ASP A 238 -60.68 9.10 -51.66
C ASP A 238 -60.67 8.74 -50.18
N ARG A 239 -61.48 7.75 -49.86
CA ARG A 239 -61.92 7.34 -48.52
C ARG A 239 -61.16 6.07 -48.16
N ARG A 240 -59.91 6.22 -47.74
CA ARG A 240 -59.21 5.18 -46.96
C ARG A 240 -58.89 5.74 -45.57
N GLN A 241 -59.91 5.65 -44.72
CA GLN A 241 -59.78 5.57 -43.26
C GLN A 241 -58.78 4.44 -42.93
N ILE A 242 -57.98 4.48 -41.87
CA ILE A 242 -58.43 4.29 -40.47
C ILE A 242 -57.59 5.15 -39.50
N HIS A 243 -58.34 5.80 -38.62
CA HIS A 243 -57.97 6.61 -37.46
C HIS A 243 -57.64 5.70 -36.26
N ILE A 244 -56.89 6.19 -35.25
CA ILE A 244 -57.06 5.96 -33.78
C ILE A 244 -55.68 6.00 -33.10
N VAL A 245 -55.31 7.15 -32.52
CA VAL A 245 -55.42 7.56 -31.09
C VAL A 245 -54.04 7.51 -30.41
N ASN A 246 -53.57 8.67 -29.98
CA ASN A 246 -52.49 8.82 -29.00
C ASN A 246 -52.94 8.35 -27.62
N PRO A 247 -52.11 7.59 -26.88
CA PRO A 247 -52.21 7.53 -25.43
C PRO A 247 -51.17 8.45 -24.73
N PRO A 248 -51.43 8.77 -23.44
CA PRO A 248 -51.01 10.02 -22.80
C PRO A 248 -49.65 9.96 -22.07
N ALA A 249 -49.20 11.15 -21.67
CA ALA A 249 -48.03 11.38 -20.83
C ALA A 249 -48.14 10.65 -19.48
N TYR A 250 -47.09 9.92 -19.13
CA TYR A 250 -46.99 9.19 -17.87
C TYR A 250 -46.38 10.08 -16.79
N SER A 251 -47.16 10.35 -15.74
CA SER A 251 -46.74 10.92 -14.48
C SER A 251 -46.90 9.87 -13.38
N GLY A 252 -45.85 9.64 -12.58
CA GLY A 252 -45.89 8.81 -11.38
C GLY A 252 -44.53 8.73 -10.68
N PRO A 253 -44.45 8.27 -9.42
CA PRO A 253 -44.93 8.99 -8.25
C PRO A 253 -43.81 9.26 -7.21
N GLY A 254 -44.15 10.10 -6.22
CA GLY A 254 -43.25 10.70 -5.25
C GLY A 254 -42.56 9.75 -4.27
N TYR A 255 -41.43 10.24 -3.78
CA TYR A 255 -40.66 9.66 -2.68
C TYR A 255 -41.42 9.87 -1.37
N GLY A 256 -41.75 8.76 -0.72
CA GLY A 256 -42.30 8.74 0.62
C GLY A 256 -41.27 9.18 1.66
N THR A 257 -41.62 10.22 2.41
CA THR A 257 -41.10 10.50 3.74
C THR A 257 -41.81 9.61 4.76
N ASN A 258 -41.05 8.78 5.48
CA ASN A 258 -41.37 8.27 6.82
C ASN A 258 -40.01 8.21 7.55
N HIS A 259 -39.73 9.10 8.49
CA HIS A 259 -40.07 8.97 9.91
C HIS A 259 -39.63 7.63 10.50
N LEU A 260 -38.57 7.66 11.33
CA LEU A 260 -38.42 6.92 12.58
C LEU A 260 -37.14 7.41 13.28
N GLU A 261 -37.28 8.58 13.89
CA GLU A 261 -36.39 9.09 14.92
C GLU A 261 -36.88 8.50 16.25
N GLY A 262 -35.95 7.97 17.05
CA GLY A 262 -36.23 7.62 18.45
C GLY A 262 -36.08 6.16 18.80
N GLN A 263 -34.90 5.78 19.27
CA GLN A 263 -34.75 4.98 20.50
C GLN A 263 -33.31 5.07 21.00
N ARG A 264 -33.12 5.85 22.07
CA ARG A 264 -31.95 5.74 22.97
C ARG A 264 -32.13 4.51 23.85
N PRO A 265 -31.05 3.76 24.11
CA PRO A 265 -30.95 3.06 25.38
C PRO A 265 -30.14 3.88 26.40
N GLN A 266 -30.89 4.36 27.38
CA GLN A 266 -30.59 4.53 28.79
C GLN A 266 -29.12 4.43 29.27
N GLN A 267 -28.67 5.56 29.83
CA GLN A 267 -27.68 5.60 30.91
C GLN A 267 -28.20 4.79 32.11
N LEU A 268 -27.39 3.87 32.61
CA LEU A 268 -27.49 3.39 33.99
C LEU A 268 -26.26 3.89 34.73
N GLY A 269 -26.51 4.83 35.64
CA GLY A 269 -25.56 5.32 36.61
C GLY A 269 -25.36 4.33 37.75
N GLN A 270 -24.11 4.33 38.23
CA GLN A 270 -23.65 4.17 39.62
C GLN A 270 -24.54 3.43 40.63
N GLY A 271 -23.98 2.35 41.16
CA GLY A 271 -24.37 1.74 42.44
C GLY A 271 -23.15 1.14 43.11
N VAL A 272 -22.72 1.79 44.19
CA VAL A 272 -21.69 1.37 45.15
C VAL A 272 -22.20 0.17 45.97
N GLN A 273 -21.37 -0.83 46.26
CA GLN A 273 -21.17 -1.36 47.62
C GLN A 273 -20.11 -2.46 47.72
N THR A 274 -19.22 -2.24 48.68
CA THR A 274 -18.21 -3.10 49.31
C THR A 274 -18.80 -4.36 49.95
N TYR A 275 -18.11 -5.50 49.80
CA TYR A 275 -18.15 -6.57 50.80
C TYR A 275 -16.81 -7.33 50.86
N TYR A 276 -16.12 -7.20 51.99
CA TYR A 276 -15.05 -8.11 52.41
C TYR A 276 -15.66 -9.47 52.79
N PRO A 277 -14.89 -10.56 52.63
CA PRO A 277 -14.76 -11.46 53.77
C PRO A 277 -13.30 -11.73 54.14
N GLN A 278 -13.05 -11.48 55.42
CA GLN A 278 -12.17 -12.17 56.35
C GLN A 278 -11.28 -13.32 55.84
N ASN A 279 -9.99 -13.08 56.07
CA ASN A 279 -8.94 -14.05 56.39
C ASN A 279 -9.40 -15.10 57.43
N PRO A 280 -8.92 -16.34 57.35
CA PRO A 280 -8.20 -16.85 58.53
C PRO A 280 -6.97 -17.72 58.19
N GLY A 281 -5.91 -17.53 58.98
CA GLY A 281 -4.76 -18.46 59.11
C GLY A 281 -3.60 -18.13 58.17
N GLY A 282 -2.46 -17.63 58.63
CA GLY A 282 -1.46 -18.40 59.38
C GLY A 282 -0.67 -19.24 58.35
N SER A 283 0.61 -19.06 58.07
CA SER A 283 1.76 -18.91 58.96
C SER A 283 2.99 -18.57 58.11
N ALA A 284 3.94 -17.83 58.65
CA ALA A 284 5.34 -17.80 58.20
C ALA A 284 6.23 -17.90 59.47
N PRO A 285 7.54 -18.18 59.40
CA PRO A 285 8.34 -18.86 58.37
C PRO A 285 9.11 -20.07 58.96
N ILE A 286 9.65 -20.98 58.14
CA ILE A 286 10.74 -21.87 58.56
C ILE A 286 11.98 -21.57 57.72
N ASN A 287 12.89 -20.87 58.37
CA ASN A 287 14.32 -20.81 58.08
C ASN A 287 14.92 -22.18 58.44
N ASN A 288 15.67 -22.81 57.53
CA ASN A 288 16.63 -23.81 57.94
C ASN A 288 17.96 -23.62 57.20
N ASN A 289 18.94 -23.20 57.98
CA ASN A 289 20.35 -23.13 57.65
C ASN A 289 21.02 -24.40 58.19
N SER A 290 21.57 -25.23 57.30
CA SER A 290 22.61 -26.23 57.57
C SER A 290 23.22 -26.60 56.21
N GLY A 291 24.52 -26.57 55.93
CA GLY A 291 25.69 -26.68 56.78
C GLY A 291 26.46 -27.95 56.40
N ARG A 292 27.38 -27.88 55.42
CA ARG A 292 28.55 -28.79 55.15
C ARG A 292 29.14 -28.40 53.78
N ARG A 293 30.36 -27.89 53.60
CA ARG A 293 31.72 -28.42 53.88
C ARG A 293 31.93 -29.87 53.44
N GLU A 294 32.68 -30.02 52.35
CA GLU A 294 33.87 -30.87 52.13
C GLU A 294 34.20 -30.76 50.63
N ALA A 295 35.31 -30.12 50.25
CA ALA A 295 36.64 -30.69 49.99
C ALA A 295 36.81 -31.01 48.51
#